data_AF-A0A238YL19-F1
#
_entry.id   AF-A0A238YL19-F1
#
_cell.length_a   1.000
_cell.length_b   1.000
_cell.length_c   1.000
_cell.angle_alpha   90.00
_cell.angle_beta   90.00
_cell.angle_gamma   90.00
#
_symmetry.space_group_name_H-M   'P 1'
#
loop_
_entity.id
_entity.type
_entity.pdbx_description
1 polymer ?
#
loop_
_entity_poly.entity_id
_entity_poly.type
_entity_poly.pdbx_seq_one_letter_code
_entity_poly.pdbx_strand_id
1 'polypeptide(L)'
;MIEDAGYKENVIPSKATLRLNCRGVPGGQRPRDFLAAIRRRLADRDVTVTLAGNPGESEEDALRRLDETWAKPPSSLDSPLFEAIGGAAETYPDAVFAPALFEAGTSLSPWTSKGVPGYGVYPYVVDNDQLVAMHGNDERITVEALRQGTEFMCRLFGRFRAG
;
A
#
# COMPACT_ATOMS: atom_id res chain seq x y z
N MET A 1 10.04 13.49 9.22
CA MET A 1 9.58 14.87 9.49
C MET A 1 9.12 14.92 10.93
N ILE A 2 9.72 15.77 11.79
CA ILE A 2 9.27 15.90 13.19
C ILE A 2 7.81 16.35 13.19
N GLU A 3 6.94 15.63 13.91
CA GLU A 3 5.50 15.96 13.98
C GLU A 3 5.25 17.05 15.03
N ASP A 4 6.03 17.09 16.11
CA ASP A 4 5.88 18.04 17.21
C ASP A 4 7.21 18.21 17.99
N ALA A 5 7.63 19.46 18.26
CA ALA A 5 8.81 19.76 19.07
C ALA A 5 8.74 21.18 19.68
N GLY A 6 8.49 21.26 20.99
CA GLY A 6 8.50 22.52 21.74
C GLY A 6 7.28 23.40 21.50
N TYR A 7 7.14 24.46 22.31
CA TYR A 7 5.97 25.36 22.27
C TYR A 7 6.31 26.83 21.97
N LYS A 8 7.59 27.24 22.09
CA LYS A 8 8.05 28.62 21.83
C LYS A 8 9.30 28.62 20.96
N GLU A 9 9.34 29.55 20.00
CA GLU A 9 10.43 29.70 19.03
C GLU A 9 11.79 30.05 19.68
N ASN A 10 11.77 30.67 20.86
CA ASN A 10 12.97 31.09 21.59
C ASN A 10 13.36 30.15 22.75
N VAL A 11 12.81 28.93 22.79
CA VAL A 11 13.11 27.93 23.83
C VAL A 11 13.62 26.66 23.16
N ILE A 12 14.77 26.15 23.60
CA ILE A 12 15.27 24.85 23.15
C ILE A 12 14.27 23.77 23.59
N PRO A 13 13.66 23.00 22.66
CA PRO A 13 12.67 21.99 23.01
C PRO A 13 13.27 20.89 23.89
N SER A 14 12.58 20.53 24.98
CA SER A 14 12.98 19.42 25.85
C SER A 14 12.53 18.05 25.32
N LYS A 15 11.62 18.02 24.34
CA LYS A 15 11.10 16.80 23.71
C LYS A 15 10.77 17.07 22.24
N ALA A 16 11.01 16.06 21.41
CA ALA A 16 10.50 15.99 20.05
C ALA A 16 9.80 14.64 19.84
N THR A 17 8.73 14.64 19.06
CA THR A 17 7.99 13.44 18.67
C THR A 17 8.03 13.27 17.16
N LEU A 18 8.30 12.05 16.72
CA LEU A 18 8.31 11.67 15.31
C LEU A 18 7.46 10.42 15.14
N ARG A 19 6.59 10.42 14.13
CA ARG A 19 5.89 9.23 13.69
C ARG A 19 6.57 8.65 12.46
N LEU A 20 6.87 7.36 12.54
CA LEU A 20 7.42 6.60 11.43
C LEU A 20 6.32 5.69 10.87
N ASN A 21 6.10 5.80 9.57
CA ASN A 21 5.18 4.95 8.86
C ASN A 21 5.99 3.96 8.01
N CYS A 22 5.95 2.69 8.37
CA CYS A 22 6.72 1.65 7.69
C CYS A 22 5.81 0.79 6.80
N ARG A 23 6.38 0.21 5.74
CA ARG A 23 5.74 -0.81 4.90
C ARG A 23 6.60 -2.06 4.91
N GLY A 24 5.96 -3.20 5.11
CA GLY A 24 6.62 -4.50 4.96
C GLY A 24 6.62 -4.94 3.51
N VAL A 25 7.63 -5.74 3.15
CA VAL A 25 7.68 -6.47 1.87
C VAL A 25 7.41 -7.95 2.12
N PRO A 26 6.71 -8.66 1.22
CA PRO A 26 6.50 -10.10 1.37
C PRO A 26 7.81 -10.86 1.59
N GLY A 27 7.85 -11.75 2.58
CA GLY A 27 9.07 -12.47 2.98
C GLY A 27 10.07 -11.64 3.80
N GLY A 28 9.77 -10.37 4.09
CA GLY A 28 10.58 -9.50 4.92
C GLY A 28 10.50 -9.79 6.42
N GLN A 29 11.21 -8.97 7.20
CA GLN A 29 11.23 -9.08 8.66
C GLN A 29 9.83 -8.87 9.26
N ARG A 30 9.48 -9.66 10.29
CA ARG A 30 8.22 -9.51 11.01
C ARG A 30 8.16 -8.19 11.80
N PRO A 31 6.98 -7.57 11.97
CA PRO A 31 6.79 -6.35 12.74
C PRO A 31 7.41 -6.38 14.14
N ARG A 32 7.22 -7.47 14.88
CA ARG A 32 7.78 -7.65 16.22
C ARG A 32 9.31 -7.57 16.24
N ASP A 33 9.96 -8.22 15.28
CA ASP A 33 11.41 -8.30 15.21
C ASP A 33 12.00 -6.97 14.77
N PHE A 34 11.31 -6.28 13.84
CA PHE A 34 11.67 -4.94 13.40
C PHE A 34 11.60 -3.94 14.56
N LEU A 35 10.47 -3.91 15.29
CA LEU A 35 10.30 -3.03 16.45
C LEU A 35 11.33 -3.31 17.54
N ALA A 36 11.58 -4.58 17.86
CA ALA A 36 12.62 -4.98 18.80
C ALA A 36 14.02 -4.55 18.34
N ALA A 37 14.31 -4.64 17.04
CA ALA A 37 15.58 -4.23 16.48
C ALA A 37 15.78 -2.70 16.48
N ILE A 38 14.71 -1.90 16.35
CA ILE A 38 14.76 -0.45 16.53
C ILE A 38 15.02 -0.12 18.00
N ARG A 39 14.24 -0.69 18.92
CA ARG A 39 14.39 -0.46 20.37
C ARG A 39 15.81 -0.78 20.84
N ARG A 40 16.36 -1.91 20.41
CA ARG A 40 17.73 -2.31 20.74
C ARG A 40 18.79 -1.31 20.26
N ARG A 41 18.62 -0.73 19.06
CA ARG A 41 19.55 0.25 18.49
C ARG A 41 19.50 1.62 19.16
N LEU A 42 18.41 1.90 19.88
CA LEU A 42 18.18 3.18 20.55
C LEU A 42 18.22 3.06 22.07
N ALA A 43 18.54 1.87 22.61
CA ALA A 43 18.50 1.60 24.05
C ALA A 43 19.51 2.42 24.86
N ASP A 44 20.62 2.84 24.23
CA ASP A 44 21.64 3.72 24.80
C ASP A 44 21.34 5.22 24.56
N ARG A 45 20.18 5.54 23.98
CA ARG A 45 19.76 6.91 23.67
C ARG A 45 18.57 7.29 24.53
N ASP A 46 18.41 8.59 24.78
CA ASP A 46 17.22 9.14 25.42
C ASP A 46 16.04 9.19 24.42
N VAL A 47 15.63 8.01 23.94
CA VAL A 47 14.58 7.84 22.92
C VAL A 47 13.64 6.72 23.33
N THR A 48 12.37 7.08 23.51
CA THR A 48 11.29 6.12 23.76
C THR A 48 10.63 5.72 22.44
N VAL A 49 10.52 4.41 22.19
CA VAL A 49 9.91 3.86 20.96
C VAL A 49 8.64 3.08 21.32
N THR A 50 7.49 3.60 20.87
CA THR A 50 6.18 2.99 21.06
C THR A 50 5.57 2.56 19.73
N LEU A 51 4.80 1.47 19.75
CA LEU A 51 3.99 1.06 18.60
C LEU A 51 2.70 1.89 18.57
N ALA A 52 2.38 2.48 17.43
CA ALA A 52 1.08 3.10 17.21
C ALA A 52 0.02 2.02 16.90
N GLY A 53 -0.77 1.64 17.91
CA GLY A 53 -1.91 0.73 17.78
C GLY A 53 -3.27 1.44 17.68
N ASN A 54 -4.34 0.66 17.64
CA ASN A 54 -5.71 1.19 17.71
C ASN A 54 -6.04 1.70 19.12
N PRO A 55 -6.98 2.64 19.29
CA PRO A 55 -7.41 3.09 20.62
C PRO A 55 -7.88 1.93 21.50
N GLY A 56 -7.29 1.80 22.70
CA GLY A 56 -7.61 0.74 23.66
C GLY A 56 -6.99 -0.63 23.37
N GLU A 57 -6.21 -0.76 22.29
CA GLU A 57 -5.50 -1.99 21.94
C GLU A 57 -4.19 -2.09 22.74
N SER A 58 -3.91 -3.26 23.33
CA SER A 58 -2.61 -3.50 23.96
C SER A 58 -1.50 -3.64 22.90
N GLU A 59 -0.24 -3.40 23.26
CA GLU A 59 0.87 -3.57 22.31
C GLU A 59 0.97 -5.01 21.79
N GLU A 60 0.72 -6.01 22.64
CA GLU A 60 0.75 -7.42 22.25
C GLU A 60 -0.38 -7.75 21.26
N ASP A 61 -1.58 -7.21 21.48
CA ASP A 61 -2.71 -7.38 20.55
C ASP A 61 -2.41 -6.73 19.20
N ALA A 62 -1.86 -5.52 19.22
CA ALA A 62 -1.43 -4.82 18.01
C ALA A 62 -0.37 -5.60 17.24
N LEU A 63 0.65 -6.13 17.94
CA LEU A 63 1.70 -6.97 17.33
C LEU A 63 1.14 -8.25 16.73
N ARG A 64 0.24 -8.95 17.43
CA ARG A 64 -0.43 -10.16 16.93
C ARG A 64 -1.24 -9.86 15.66
N ARG A 65 -2.05 -8.81 15.66
CA ARG A 65 -2.81 -8.36 14.47
C ARG A 65 -1.87 -8.00 13.32
N LEU A 66 -0.77 -7.32 13.60
CA LEU A 66 0.21 -6.98 12.57
C LEU A 66 0.87 -8.24 12.02
N ASP A 67 1.30 -9.20 12.84
CA ASP A 67 1.89 -10.45 12.32
C ASP A 67 0.95 -11.22 11.39
N GLU A 68 -0.36 -11.17 11.62
CA GLU A 68 -1.36 -11.81 10.76
C GLU A 68 -1.61 -11.06 9.45
N THR A 69 -1.45 -9.74 9.44
CA THR A 69 -1.86 -8.87 8.32
C THR A 69 -0.71 -8.26 7.54
N TRP A 70 0.49 -8.22 8.12
CA TRP A 70 1.64 -7.54 7.60
C TRP A 70 2.28 -8.32 6.46
N ALA A 71 2.45 -7.65 5.32
CA ALA A 71 3.24 -8.15 4.19
C ALA A 71 2.87 -9.58 3.73
N LYS A 72 1.57 -9.88 3.67
CA LYS A 72 1.07 -11.14 3.13
C LYS A 72 1.61 -11.39 1.71
N PRO A 73 1.81 -12.65 1.31
CA PRO A 73 2.15 -12.97 -0.07
C PRO A 73 1.15 -12.34 -1.05
N PRO A 74 1.61 -11.86 -2.21
CA PRO A 74 0.70 -11.37 -3.26
C PRO A 74 -0.16 -12.52 -3.80
N SER A 75 -1.24 -12.17 -4.49
CA SER A 75 -2.01 -13.14 -5.29
C SER A 75 -1.09 -13.81 -6.32
N SER A 76 -1.32 -15.10 -6.61
CA SER A 76 -0.60 -15.85 -7.66
C SER A 76 -0.60 -15.08 -8.98
N LEU A 77 0.47 -15.11 -9.76
CA LEU A 77 0.44 -14.57 -11.14
C LEU A 77 -0.12 -15.60 -12.14
N ASP A 78 -0.24 -16.86 -11.71
CA ASP A 78 -0.91 -17.92 -12.44
C ASP A 78 -2.36 -17.98 -11.95
N SER A 79 -3.21 -17.16 -12.55
CA SER A 79 -4.66 -17.18 -12.32
C SER A 79 -5.43 -16.71 -13.54
N PRO A 80 -6.66 -17.21 -13.76
CA PRO A 80 -7.50 -16.76 -14.88
C PRO A 80 -7.76 -15.25 -14.89
N LEU A 81 -7.80 -14.62 -13.70
CA LEU A 81 -7.97 -13.18 -13.59
C LEU A 81 -6.71 -12.42 -14.03
N PHE A 82 -5.52 -12.89 -13.64
CA PHE A 82 -4.26 -12.26 -14.07
C PHE A 82 -4.05 -12.38 -15.58
N GLU A 83 -4.36 -13.54 -16.14
CA GLU A 83 -4.33 -13.78 -17.59
C GLU A 83 -5.33 -12.86 -18.34
N ALA A 84 -6.55 -12.70 -17.82
CA ALA A 84 -7.54 -11.81 -18.42
C ALA A 84 -7.10 -10.34 -18.39
N ILE A 85 -6.46 -9.88 -17.30
CA ILE A 85 -5.86 -8.54 -17.20
C ILE A 85 -4.76 -8.38 -18.26
N GLY A 86 -3.83 -9.35 -18.35
CA GLY A 86 -2.75 -9.34 -19.34
C GLY A 86 -3.27 -9.30 -20.77
N GLY A 87 -4.32 -10.06 -21.09
CA GLY A 87 -4.95 -10.02 -22.40
C GLY A 87 -5.70 -8.71 -22.69
N ALA A 88 -6.25 -8.05 -21.67
CA ALA A 88 -6.87 -6.73 -21.83
C ALA A 88 -5.84 -5.61 -22.02
N ALA A 89 -4.58 -5.84 -21.64
CA ALA A 89 -3.49 -4.87 -21.82
C ALA A 89 -3.22 -4.54 -23.29
N GLU A 90 -3.73 -5.32 -24.25
CA GLU A 90 -3.72 -4.98 -25.69
C GLU A 90 -4.37 -3.63 -26.02
N THR A 91 -5.23 -3.08 -25.13
CA THR A 91 -5.73 -1.70 -25.25
C THR A 91 -4.59 -0.66 -25.23
N TYR A 92 -3.43 -1.04 -24.69
CA TYR A 92 -2.23 -0.22 -24.57
C TYR A 92 -1.05 -0.90 -25.29
N PRO A 93 -0.99 -0.84 -26.64
CA PRO A 93 -0.03 -1.63 -27.43
C PRO A 93 1.45 -1.27 -27.16
N ASP A 94 1.72 -0.05 -26.72
CA ASP A 94 3.08 0.42 -26.39
C ASP A 94 3.46 0.13 -24.92
N ALA A 95 2.53 -0.42 -24.12
CA ALA A 95 2.76 -0.69 -22.71
C ALA A 95 3.26 -2.12 -22.48
N VAL A 96 4.25 -2.26 -21.60
CA VAL A 96 4.69 -3.57 -21.10
C VAL A 96 3.78 -3.98 -19.95
N PHE A 97 3.14 -5.16 -20.08
CA PHE A 97 2.40 -5.75 -18.98
C PHE A 97 3.37 -6.41 -17.98
N ALA A 98 3.41 -5.88 -16.75
CA ALA A 98 4.23 -6.42 -15.67
C ALA A 98 3.51 -6.27 -14.32
N PRO A 99 3.67 -7.22 -13.39
CA PRO A 99 3.14 -7.09 -12.05
C PRO A 99 3.98 -6.09 -11.23
N ALA A 100 3.31 -5.35 -10.35
CA ALA A 100 3.95 -4.49 -9.36
C ALA A 100 3.29 -4.71 -7.99
N LEU A 101 4.08 -4.55 -6.92
CA LEU A 101 3.53 -4.45 -5.57
C LEU A 101 2.99 -3.05 -5.38
N PHE A 102 1.83 -2.94 -4.72
CA PHE A 102 1.21 -1.67 -4.38
C PHE A 102 1.21 -1.49 -2.86
N GLU A 103 1.85 -0.42 -2.41
CA GLU A 103 2.18 -0.15 -1.01
C GLU A 103 1.05 0.51 -0.21
N ALA A 104 -0.10 0.76 -0.84
CA ALA A 104 -1.27 1.35 -0.20
C ALA A 104 -2.27 0.29 0.29
N GLY A 105 -3.07 0.66 1.28
CA GLY A 105 -4.20 -0.16 1.72
C GLY A 105 -5.25 -0.23 0.61
N THR A 106 -5.77 -1.43 0.36
CA THR A 106 -6.84 -1.66 -0.62
C THR A 106 -7.96 -2.50 0.00
N SER A 107 -9.13 -2.49 -0.63
CA SER A 107 -10.27 -3.34 -0.26
C SER A 107 -10.06 -4.84 -0.56
N LEU A 108 -8.83 -5.25 -0.96
CA LEU A 108 -8.52 -6.61 -1.39
C LEU A 108 -8.31 -7.60 -0.23
N SER A 109 -7.94 -7.10 0.95
CA SER A 109 -7.60 -7.94 2.11
C SER A 109 -8.70 -8.95 2.52
N PRO A 110 -9.99 -8.59 2.58
CA PRO A 110 -11.06 -9.54 2.92
C PRO A 110 -11.29 -10.66 1.89
N TRP A 111 -10.89 -10.45 0.63
CA TRP A 111 -11.03 -11.44 -0.45
C TRP A 111 -9.87 -12.43 -0.45
N THR A 112 -8.65 -11.90 -0.41
CA THR A 112 -7.42 -12.71 -0.36
C THR A 112 -7.31 -13.55 0.91
N SER A 113 -7.86 -13.08 2.05
CA SER A 113 -7.95 -13.89 3.27
C SER A 113 -8.85 -15.11 3.15
N LYS A 114 -9.77 -15.13 2.16
CA LYS A 114 -10.65 -16.26 1.84
C LYS A 114 -10.16 -17.07 0.64
N GLY A 115 -8.93 -16.83 0.19
CA GLY A 115 -8.34 -17.52 -0.96
C GLY A 115 -8.84 -17.02 -2.33
N VAL A 116 -9.57 -15.90 -2.38
CA VAL A 116 -9.98 -15.28 -3.64
C VAL A 116 -8.86 -14.36 -4.12
N PRO A 117 -8.19 -14.65 -5.26
CA PRO A 117 -7.13 -13.79 -5.77
C PRO A 117 -7.70 -12.46 -6.26
N GLY A 118 -6.88 -11.42 -6.21
CA GLY A 118 -7.19 -10.16 -6.87
C GLY A 118 -5.95 -9.28 -7.06
N TYR A 119 -6.13 -8.27 -7.91
CA TYR A 119 -5.07 -7.40 -8.40
C TYR A 119 -5.63 -5.98 -8.51
N GLY A 120 -4.83 -4.98 -8.16
CA GLY A 120 -5.15 -3.59 -8.45
C GLY A 120 -4.82 -3.26 -9.90
N VAL A 121 -5.67 -2.49 -10.56
CA VAL A 121 -5.42 -1.99 -11.90
C VAL A 121 -5.81 -0.52 -11.97
N TYR A 122 -4.90 0.31 -12.46
CA TYR A 122 -5.26 1.60 -13.04
C TYR A 122 -5.61 1.33 -14.50
N PRO A 123 -6.90 1.41 -14.90
CA PRO A 123 -7.28 1.00 -16.23
C PRO A 123 -6.85 2.01 -17.30
N TYR A 124 -6.22 3.12 -16.93
CA TYR A 124 -5.76 4.20 -17.80
C TYR A 124 -4.31 4.58 -17.48
N VAL A 125 -3.64 5.24 -18.43
CA VAL A 125 -2.28 5.77 -18.24
C VAL A 125 -2.32 6.90 -17.23
N VAL A 126 -1.44 6.82 -16.24
CA VAL A 126 -1.29 7.84 -15.19
C VAL A 126 0.13 8.40 -15.27
N ASP A 127 0.27 9.72 -15.37
CA ASP A 127 1.55 10.40 -15.25
C ASP A 127 1.86 10.79 -13.78
N ASN A 128 3.06 11.32 -13.54
CA ASN A 128 3.48 11.71 -12.20
C ASN A 128 2.63 12.84 -11.60
N ASP A 129 2.19 13.79 -12.42
CA ASP A 129 1.40 14.93 -11.93
C ASP A 129 0.03 14.45 -11.46
N GLN A 130 -0.56 13.50 -12.19
CA GLN A 130 -1.81 12.83 -11.80
C GLN A 130 -1.64 11.99 -10.53
N LEU A 131 -0.55 11.23 -10.40
CA LEU A 131 -0.27 10.45 -9.19
C LEU A 131 -0.13 11.36 -7.95
N VAL A 132 0.57 12.49 -8.07
CA VAL A 132 0.73 13.46 -6.98
C VAL A 132 -0.58 14.15 -6.63
N ALA A 133 -1.45 14.37 -7.62
CA ALA A 133 -2.75 14.99 -7.42
C ALA A 133 -3.81 14.06 -6.78
N MET A 134 -3.57 12.75 -6.68
CA MET A 134 -4.50 11.82 -6.05
C MET A 134 -4.79 12.21 -4.59
N HIS A 135 -6.07 12.23 -4.22
CA HIS A 135 -6.60 12.77 -2.95
C HIS A 135 -6.42 14.29 -2.76
N GLY A 136 -6.06 15.02 -3.82
CA GLY A 136 -6.00 16.48 -3.83
C GLY A 136 -7.30 17.15 -4.27
N ASN A 137 -7.37 18.48 -4.16
CA ASN A 137 -8.56 19.26 -4.52
C ASN A 137 -8.89 19.26 -6.02
N ASP A 138 -7.91 19.01 -6.89
CA ASP A 138 -8.03 19.09 -8.35
C ASP A 138 -7.60 17.77 -9.02
N GLU A 139 -7.87 16.66 -8.33
CA GLU A 139 -7.71 15.31 -8.89
C GLU A 139 -8.58 15.15 -10.14
N ARG A 140 -7.97 14.77 -11.26
CA ARG A 140 -8.67 14.65 -12.55
C ARG A 140 -8.02 13.62 -13.48
N ILE A 141 -8.84 13.15 -14.41
CA ILE A 141 -8.40 12.36 -15.57
C ILE A 141 -8.96 13.00 -16.84
N THR A 142 -8.32 12.71 -17.98
CA THR A 142 -8.85 13.15 -19.27
C THR A 142 -10.06 12.29 -19.67
N VAL A 143 -10.96 12.84 -20.48
CA VAL A 143 -12.08 12.07 -21.05
C VAL A 143 -11.57 10.90 -21.89
N GLU A 144 -10.45 11.07 -22.58
CA GLU A 144 -9.82 10.01 -23.36
C GLU A 144 -9.29 8.89 -22.47
N ALA A 145 -8.64 9.20 -21.34
CA ALA A 145 -8.22 8.21 -20.35
C ALA A 145 -9.42 7.42 -19.81
N LEU A 146 -10.54 8.08 -19.52
CA LEU A 146 -11.77 7.41 -19.10
C LEU A 146 -12.31 6.46 -20.19
N ARG A 147 -12.31 6.90 -21.45
CA ARG A 147 -12.77 6.11 -22.59
C ARG A 147 -11.90 4.85 -22.79
N GLN A 148 -10.58 5.03 -22.82
CA GLN A 148 -9.63 3.92 -22.99
C GLN A 148 -9.68 2.96 -21.80
N GLY A 149 -9.76 3.47 -20.57
CA GLY A 149 -9.88 2.63 -19.39
C GLY A 149 -11.20 1.85 -19.33
N THR A 150 -12.28 2.43 -19.83
CA THR A 150 -13.54 1.69 -20.00
C THR A 150 -13.38 0.55 -21.00
N GLU A 151 -12.70 0.78 -22.13
CA GLU A 151 -12.42 -0.27 -23.12
C GLU A 151 -11.56 -1.40 -22.51
N PHE A 152 -10.49 -1.06 -21.78
CA PHE A 152 -9.68 -2.02 -21.05
C PHE A 152 -10.52 -2.88 -20.09
N MET A 153 -11.37 -2.26 -19.26
CA MET A 153 -12.21 -2.99 -18.30
C MET A 153 -13.24 -3.90 -19.01
N CYS A 154 -13.87 -3.42 -20.09
CA CYS A 154 -14.79 -4.23 -20.89
C CYS A 154 -14.10 -5.45 -21.49
N ARG A 155 -12.89 -5.30 -22.04
CA ARG A 155 -12.09 -6.42 -22.58
C ARG A 155 -11.69 -7.41 -21.49
N LEU A 156 -11.25 -6.92 -20.33
CA LEU A 156 -10.92 -7.74 -19.17
C LEU A 156 -12.12 -8.61 -18.77
N PHE A 157 -13.28 -8.00 -18.55
CA PHE A 157 -14.48 -8.75 -18.15
C PHE A 157 -14.96 -9.71 -19.25
N GLY A 158 -14.84 -9.32 -20.52
CA GLY A 158 -15.13 -10.20 -21.66
C GLY A 158 -14.26 -11.45 -21.66
N ARG A 159 -12.94 -11.30 -21.46
CA ARG A 159 -11.99 -12.41 -21.38
C ARG A 159 -12.23 -13.30 -20.16
N PHE A 160 -12.48 -12.70 -19.00
CA PHE A 160 -12.68 -13.46 -17.76
C PHE A 160 -14.00 -14.26 -17.72
N ARG A 161 -15.05 -13.76 -18.38
CA ARG A 161 -16.35 -14.45 -18.47
C ARG A 161 -16.38 -15.60 -19.48
N ALA A 162 -15.40 -15.70 -20.37
CA ALA A 162 -15.37 -16.66 -21.46
C ALA A 162 -14.69 -18.01 -21.10
N GLY A 163 -14.45 -18.25 -19.80
CA GLY A 163 -13.99 -19.53 -19.25
C GLY A 163 -15.13 -20.46 -18.86
#